data_AF-A0A091CUS2-F1
#
_entry.id   AF-A0A091CUS2-F1
#
_cell.length_a   1.000
_cell.length_b   1.000
_cell.length_c   1.000
_cell.angle_alpha   90.00
_cell.angle_beta   90.00
_cell.angle_gamma   90.00
#
_symmetry.space_group_name_H-M   'P 1'
#
loop_
_entity.id
_entity.type
_entity.pdbx_description
1 polymer ?
#
loop_
_entity_poly.entity_id
_entity_poly.type
_entity_poly.pdbx_seq_one_letter_code
_entity_poly.pdbx_strand_id
1 'polypeptide(L)'
;MGFMGVDARNSRALKSSAASGPPAPPPGRRTKTTRRMNAAVIRPHNKGRDPEDPGDTCSQALDSSAGRQESGPENEPGTRYSKESLDSEKRRDSEKSGIRLSTQGSQEVSALKTNSRGAFVGNQWSRTSRSPSTRPRSVDKPRSRNSSLKPKPKQAITVAVSSRALFNMVDDRRIYEEEGLEKYMEYQLTNENVVLTPGPAFRFVKALQHVNARLRELYPDEQDLFDIVLMTNNHAQVGVRLINSVNHYGLLIDRFCLTGGKSPIGYLKAYLTNLYLSADSEKVQEAIQAGIASATMFDGARDMAYCDTQLRVAFDGDAVLFSDESEHIAKEHGLDKFFQHETMFENKPLAQGPLKGFLEDLGRLQKKFYAKDERLLCPIRTYLVTARSAASSGARVLKTLCRWGLEIDEALFLAGAPKGPILVKIRPHIFFDDQMFHIEGAQKFGTITAHVPYGVSEKYNP
;
A
#
# COMPACT_ATOMS: atom_id res chain seq x y z
N MET A 1 63.28 -6.72 8.19
CA MET A 1 63.64 -6.16 9.51
C MET A 1 62.36 -6.14 10.33
N GLY A 2 62.20 -6.72 11.50
CA GLY A 2 63.05 -7.43 12.45
C GLY A 2 62.13 -7.74 13.65
N PHE A 3 62.26 -8.93 14.19
CA PHE A 3 61.51 -9.50 15.31
C PHE A 3 61.56 -8.66 16.59
N MET A 4 60.52 -8.80 17.43
CA MET A 4 60.54 -9.00 18.91
C MET A 4 59.09 -8.83 19.43
N GLY A 5 58.54 -9.61 20.36
CA GLY A 5 59.07 -10.68 21.18
C GLY A 5 57.89 -11.41 21.87
N VAL A 6 58.16 -12.64 22.26
CA VAL A 6 57.26 -13.62 22.88
C VAL A 6 57.46 -13.58 24.39
N ASP A 7 56.38 -13.76 25.17
CA ASP A 7 56.39 -14.54 26.42
C ASP A 7 54.95 -14.64 26.97
N ALA A 8 54.50 -15.64 27.74
CA ALA A 8 54.65 -17.09 27.80
C ALA A 8 53.78 -17.56 28.99
N ARG A 9 53.12 -18.74 28.86
CA ARG A 9 52.58 -19.60 29.95
C ARG A 9 51.30 -19.07 30.65
N ASN A 10 50.28 -19.86 30.99
CA ASN A 10 50.19 -21.25 31.49
C ASN A 10 48.73 -21.71 31.25
N SER A 11 48.43 -22.76 30.46
CA SER A 11 48.40 -24.20 30.78
C SER A 11 47.13 -24.74 31.48
N ARG A 12 46.49 -25.70 30.77
CA ARG A 12 45.72 -26.88 31.24
C ARG A 12 44.38 -26.63 31.97
N ALA A 13 43.31 -27.41 31.79
CA ALA A 13 43.14 -28.72 31.19
C ALA A 13 41.70 -28.95 30.67
N LEU A 14 41.61 -29.84 29.69
CA LEU A 14 40.42 -30.47 29.10
C LEU A 14 39.75 -31.50 30.03
N LYS A 15 38.43 -31.67 29.86
CA LYS A 15 37.67 -32.95 29.61
C LYS A 15 36.18 -32.70 29.91
N SER A 16 35.28 -32.60 28.93
CA SER A 16 34.63 -33.66 28.12
C SER A 16 33.66 -34.58 28.89
N SER A 17 32.36 -34.43 28.64
CA SER A 17 31.46 -35.43 28.02
C SER A 17 30.05 -35.55 28.63
N ALA A 18 29.06 -35.43 27.73
CA ALA A 18 27.86 -36.23 27.55
C ALA A 18 26.66 -36.18 28.54
N ALA A 19 25.55 -35.66 28.00
CA ALA A 19 24.21 -36.25 27.88
C ALA A 19 23.34 -36.54 29.12
N SER A 20 22.15 -35.92 29.17
CA SER A 20 20.85 -36.60 29.34
C SER A 20 19.68 -35.60 29.36
N GLY A 21 18.57 -35.97 28.69
CA GLY A 21 17.29 -35.27 28.68
C GLY A 21 16.43 -35.52 29.93
N PRO A 22 15.14 -35.12 29.92
CA PRO A 22 14.45 -34.51 31.07
C PRO A 22 13.68 -35.50 31.95
N PRO A 23 13.27 -35.11 33.18
CA PRO A 23 12.33 -35.89 33.97
C PRO A 23 10.87 -35.42 33.83
N ALA A 24 9.96 -36.40 33.77
CA ALA A 24 8.50 -36.29 33.78
C ALA A 24 7.92 -36.19 35.22
N PRO A 25 6.65 -35.78 35.42
CA PRO A 25 6.06 -35.52 36.74
C PRO A 25 5.41 -36.77 37.40
N PRO A 26 5.16 -36.75 38.73
CA PRO A 26 4.64 -37.90 39.48
C PRO A 26 3.09 -38.04 39.46
N PRO A 27 2.52 -39.20 39.89
CA PRO A 27 1.16 -39.61 39.55
C PRO A 27 0.11 -39.50 40.69
N GLY A 28 -1.14 -39.20 40.29
CA GLY A 28 -2.36 -39.93 40.67
C GLY A 28 -3.19 -39.51 41.89
N ARG A 29 -4.45 -39.10 41.66
CA ARG A 29 -5.63 -39.67 42.35
C ARG A 29 -6.97 -39.41 41.61
N ARG A 30 -7.76 -40.48 41.51
CA ARG A 30 -9.14 -40.57 40.99
C ARG A 30 -10.16 -39.88 41.90
N THR A 31 -11.22 -39.29 41.32
CA THR A 31 -12.63 -39.48 41.77
C THR A 31 -13.67 -39.11 40.69
N LYS A 32 -14.47 -40.13 40.35
CA LYS A 32 -15.95 -40.18 40.15
C LYS A 32 -16.68 -39.18 39.22
N THR A 33 -17.16 -39.75 38.11
CA THR A 33 -18.60 -39.95 37.74
C THR A 33 -19.62 -38.81 37.95
N THR A 34 -20.16 -38.28 36.84
CA THR A 34 -21.62 -38.08 36.56
C THR A 34 -21.77 -37.60 35.11
N ARG A 35 -22.26 -38.42 34.17
CA ARG A 35 -23.67 -38.67 33.76
C ARG A 35 -24.19 -37.64 32.74
N ARG A 36 -24.45 -38.17 31.53
CA ARG A 36 -25.20 -37.60 30.39
C ARG A 36 -26.39 -36.72 30.81
N MET A 37 -26.66 -35.66 30.03
CA MET A 37 -27.99 -35.43 29.42
C MET A 37 -27.88 -34.66 28.09
N ASN A 38 -28.53 -35.23 27.07
CA ASN A 38 -28.93 -34.60 25.81
C ASN A 38 -30.29 -33.91 25.99
N ALA A 39 -30.64 -33.08 24.99
CA ALA A 39 -31.91 -32.40 24.74
C ALA A 39 -32.04 -31.02 25.44
N ALA A 40 -32.64 -29.98 24.85
CA ALA A 40 -33.62 -29.96 23.77
C ALA A 40 -33.54 -28.67 22.95
N VAL A 41 -33.89 -28.83 21.68
CA VAL A 41 -34.30 -27.80 20.73
C VAL A 41 -35.57 -27.13 21.26
N ILE A 42 -35.60 -25.80 21.33
CA ILE A 42 -36.84 -25.03 21.51
C ILE A 42 -36.99 -24.06 20.34
N ARG A 43 -37.94 -24.36 19.46
CA ARG A 43 -38.56 -23.41 18.54
C ARG A 43 -39.65 -22.65 19.30
N PRO A 44 -39.84 -21.34 19.08
CA PRO A 44 -41.13 -20.71 19.31
C PRO A 44 -41.97 -20.77 18.03
N HIS A 45 -43.22 -21.18 18.22
CA HIS A 45 -44.27 -21.19 17.23
C HIS A 45 -44.68 -19.78 16.82
N ASN A 46 -44.80 -19.60 15.52
CA ASN A 46 -45.45 -18.48 14.86
C ASN A 46 -46.97 -18.51 15.14
N LYS A 47 -47.56 -17.40 15.60
CA LYS A 47 -49.00 -17.15 15.58
C LYS A 47 -49.22 -15.73 15.08
N GLY A 48 -49.75 -15.64 13.87
CA GLY A 48 -50.13 -14.37 13.25
C GLY A 48 -51.35 -13.74 13.89
N ARG A 49 -51.43 -12.42 13.70
CA ARG A 49 -52.65 -11.65 13.49
C ARG A 49 -52.26 -10.21 13.14
N ASP A 50 -52.38 -9.86 11.85
CA ASP A 50 -52.80 -8.52 11.44
C ASP A 50 -54.33 -8.43 11.68
N PRO A 51 -54.90 -7.23 11.88
CA PRO A 51 -55.25 -6.41 10.72
C PRO A 51 -55.16 -4.88 10.92
N GLU A 52 -55.10 -4.23 9.75
CA GLU A 52 -55.76 -2.97 9.37
C GLU A 52 -55.18 -1.59 9.75
N ASP A 53 -54.81 -0.91 8.65
CA ASP A 53 -54.65 0.51 8.37
C ASP A 53 -55.99 1.26 8.47
N PRO A 54 -55.97 2.59 8.75
CA PRO A 54 -56.59 3.47 7.77
C PRO A 54 -55.82 4.79 7.54
N GLY A 55 -55.48 5.06 6.28
CA GLY A 55 -56.11 6.10 5.45
C GLY A 55 -56.32 7.52 6.03
N ASP A 56 -55.51 8.44 5.48
CA ASP A 56 -55.88 9.74 4.89
C ASP A 56 -56.14 11.02 5.73
N THR A 57 -55.53 12.08 5.18
CA THR A 57 -55.93 13.50 5.08
C THR A 57 -55.53 14.54 6.15
N CYS A 58 -54.63 15.42 5.69
CA CYS A 58 -54.78 16.89 5.57
C CYS A 58 -55.12 17.72 6.83
N SER A 59 -54.26 18.69 7.20
CA SER A 59 -54.54 20.13 7.06
C SER A 59 -53.47 21.01 7.73
N GLN A 60 -53.14 22.09 7.03
CA GLN A 60 -52.42 23.27 7.52
C GLN A 60 -53.25 24.03 8.57
N ALA A 61 -52.59 24.64 9.55
CA ALA A 61 -53.03 25.92 10.10
C ALA A 61 -51.85 26.63 10.80
N LEU A 62 -51.64 27.88 10.37
CA LEU A 62 -50.88 28.92 11.03
C LEU A 62 -51.66 29.41 12.27
N ASP A 63 -50.98 29.79 13.35
CA ASP A 63 -51.18 31.15 13.88
C ASP A 63 -50.05 31.61 14.82
N SER A 64 -49.97 32.93 14.90
CA SER A 64 -48.88 33.76 15.42
C SER A 64 -49.17 34.32 16.83
N SER A 65 -48.25 35.17 17.30
CA SER A 65 -48.32 36.15 18.42
C SER A 65 -47.79 35.65 19.79
N ALA A 66 -46.65 36.13 20.31
CA ALA A 66 -46.16 37.48 20.68
C ALA A 66 -46.54 37.89 22.12
N GLY A 67 -45.54 38.19 22.96
CA GLY A 67 -45.77 38.81 24.29
C GLY A 67 -44.58 38.85 25.26
N ARG A 68 -43.71 39.86 25.09
CA ARG A 68 -42.97 40.71 26.07
C ARG A 68 -42.27 40.16 27.35
N GLN A 69 -40.95 40.48 27.40
CA GLN A 69 -40.17 41.29 28.39
C GLN A 69 -40.48 41.23 29.90
N GLU A 70 -39.43 40.96 30.71
CA GLU A 70 -38.88 41.90 31.72
C GLU A 70 -37.51 41.41 32.28
N SER A 71 -36.85 42.24 33.10
CA SER A 71 -35.43 42.61 33.11
C SER A 71 -34.58 42.22 34.36
N GLY A 72 -33.29 41.89 34.13
CA GLY A 72 -32.06 42.27 34.90
C GLY A 72 -31.79 41.71 36.32
N PRO A 73 -30.60 41.97 36.95
CA PRO A 73 -29.22 42.03 36.41
C PRO A 73 -28.15 41.32 37.32
N GLU A 74 -26.85 41.52 36.97
CA GLU A 74 -25.63 41.45 37.82
C GLU A 74 -24.91 40.10 38.14
N ASN A 75 -23.71 39.88 37.58
CA ASN A 75 -22.41 40.18 38.21
C ASN A 75 -21.20 39.50 37.51
N GLU A 76 -20.18 40.30 37.17
CA GLU A 76 -18.79 39.86 36.99
C GLU A 76 -18.03 39.93 38.33
N PRO A 77 -16.84 39.30 38.43
CA PRO A 77 -15.64 40.16 38.38
C PRO A 77 -14.51 39.59 37.50
N GLY A 78 -13.85 40.47 36.75
CA GLY A 78 -12.66 40.17 35.97
C GLY A 78 -11.35 40.15 36.77
N THR A 79 -10.29 39.64 36.15
CA THR A 79 -8.92 40.15 36.33
C THR A 79 -8.12 39.98 35.04
N ARG A 80 -7.45 41.08 34.65
CA ARG A 80 -6.62 41.29 33.46
C ARG A 80 -5.22 40.68 33.60
N TYR A 81 -4.54 40.52 32.47
CA TYR A 81 -3.15 40.93 32.12
C TYR A 81 -2.74 40.11 30.87
N SER A 82 -2.06 40.57 29.82
CA SER A 82 -1.89 41.84 29.10
C SER A 82 -1.36 41.47 27.71
N LYS A 83 -1.72 42.23 26.67
CA LYS A 83 -1.13 42.18 25.32
C LYS A 83 -0.20 43.38 25.15
N GLU A 84 0.99 43.17 24.59
CA GLU A 84 1.78 44.14 23.79
C GLU A 84 2.87 43.35 23.05
N SER A 85 2.79 43.25 21.71
CA SER A 85 3.43 44.10 20.66
C SER A 85 4.92 43.78 20.49
N LEU A 86 5.29 43.00 19.46
CA LEU A 86 5.88 43.47 18.19
C LEU A 86 7.03 44.46 18.38
N ASP A 87 8.25 43.99 18.08
CA ASP A 87 9.27 44.88 17.54
C ASP A 87 10.09 44.21 16.44
N SER A 88 10.53 45.09 15.57
CA SER A 88 11.06 44.85 14.23
C SER A 88 12.54 45.22 14.20
N GLU A 89 13.39 44.41 13.55
CA GLU A 89 14.74 44.85 13.20
C GLU A 89 15.12 44.46 11.78
N LYS A 90 15.44 45.49 11.00
CA LYS A 90 15.86 45.46 9.60
C LYS A 90 17.10 46.35 9.48
N ARG A 91 18.26 45.76 9.16
CA ARG A 91 19.41 46.43 8.52
C ARG A 91 20.02 45.40 7.56
N ARG A 92 19.80 45.56 6.25
CA ARG A 92 20.68 46.23 5.27
C ARG A 92 22.04 45.54 5.16
N ASP A 93 22.25 44.85 4.04
CA ASP A 93 23.29 45.25 3.10
C ASP A 93 22.87 44.96 1.66
N SER A 94 23.36 45.83 0.79
CA SER A 94 23.04 45.98 -0.62
C SER A 94 24.26 45.57 -1.44
N GLU A 95 24.07 44.84 -2.53
CA GLU A 95 24.86 45.09 -3.74
C GLU A 95 24.17 44.63 -5.02
N LYS A 96 24.27 45.50 -6.02
CA LYS A 96 23.71 45.42 -7.37
C LYS A 96 24.62 44.56 -8.24
N SER A 97 24.04 43.79 -9.16
CA SER A 97 24.31 43.97 -10.59
C SER A 97 23.26 43.23 -11.41
N GLY A 98 22.64 43.96 -12.34
CA GLY A 98 21.77 43.38 -13.36
C GLY A 98 22.49 43.37 -14.68
N ILE A 99 22.19 42.40 -15.54
CA ILE A 99 22.22 42.57 -16.99
C ILE A 99 21.00 41.87 -17.57
N ARG A 100 20.19 42.69 -18.24
CA ARG A 100 19.04 42.34 -19.06
C ARG A 100 19.52 42.42 -20.50
N LEU A 101 19.36 41.37 -21.31
CA LEU A 101 19.39 41.47 -22.76
C LEU A 101 18.31 40.59 -23.36
N SER A 102 17.27 41.25 -23.84
CA SER A 102 16.28 40.77 -24.79
C SER A 102 16.81 40.95 -26.22
N THR A 103 16.63 39.99 -27.11
CA THR A 103 16.46 40.28 -28.54
C THR A 103 15.63 39.20 -29.25
N GLN A 104 14.66 39.68 -30.03
CA GLN A 104 13.73 38.97 -30.91
C GLN A 104 14.37 38.53 -32.23
N GLY A 105 13.65 37.64 -32.93
CA GLY A 105 13.66 37.45 -34.38
C GLY A 105 14.60 36.36 -34.86
N SER A 106 14.36 35.61 -35.94
CA SER A 106 13.22 35.42 -36.84
C SER A 106 13.69 34.37 -37.87
N GLN A 107 12.73 33.79 -38.59
CA GLN A 107 12.86 33.16 -39.92
C GLN A 107 13.19 31.67 -40.07
N GLU A 108 12.19 31.00 -40.65
CA GLU A 108 12.20 29.79 -41.45
C GLU A 108 13.29 29.77 -42.54
N VAL A 109 13.82 28.57 -42.84
CA VAL A 109 14.09 28.14 -44.22
C VAL A 109 13.77 26.66 -44.38
N SER A 110 13.26 26.36 -45.57
CA SER A 110 12.56 25.22 -46.12
C SER A 110 13.29 23.88 -46.28
N ALA A 111 12.45 22.86 -46.44
CA ALA A 111 12.68 21.47 -46.83
C ALA A 111 13.50 21.24 -48.11
N LEU A 112 14.15 20.07 -48.17
CA LEU A 112 14.45 19.34 -49.40
C LEU A 112 14.31 17.82 -49.15
N LYS A 113 13.34 17.23 -49.85
CA LYS A 113 13.15 15.79 -50.06
C LYS A 113 14.09 15.33 -51.17
N THR A 114 14.71 14.16 -51.03
CA THR A 114 15.00 13.27 -52.16
C THR A 114 14.72 11.81 -51.79
N ASN A 115 13.81 11.21 -52.55
CA ASN A 115 13.58 9.77 -52.66
C ASN A 115 14.64 9.18 -53.60
N SER A 116 15.05 7.93 -53.37
CA SER A 116 15.50 7.05 -54.45
C SER A 116 15.26 5.59 -54.06
N ARG A 117 14.26 5.00 -54.70
CA ARG A 117 13.98 3.56 -54.75
C ARG A 117 14.99 2.89 -55.68
N GLY A 118 15.44 1.69 -55.33
CA GLY A 118 16.12 0.77 -56.25
C GLY A 118 15.82 -0.66 -55.81
N ALA A 119 14.94 -1.33 -56.55
CA ALA A 119 14.59 -2.73 -56.41
C ALA A 119 15.10 -3.49 -57.64
N PHE A 120 15.76 -4.64 -57.46
CA PHE A 120 15.92 -5.71 -58.46
C PHE A 120 16.10 -7.04 -57.68
N VAL A 121 15.11 -7.94 -57.70
CA VAL A 121 15.08 -9.22 -58.46
C VAL A 121 16.37 -10.03 -58.23
N GLY A 122 16.38 -11.14 -57.50
CA GLY A 122 15.53 -12.31 -57.64
C GLY A 122 16.31 -13.37 -58.42
N ASN A 123 16.93 -14.34 -57.73
CA ASN A 123 17.38 -15.58 -58.38
C ASN A 123 17.33 -16.73 -57.38
N GLN A 124 16.51 -17.70 -57.75
CA GLN A 124 16.21 -18.95 -57.06
C GLN A 124 16.98 -20.05 -57.79
N TRP A 125 17.86 -20.77 -57.08
CA TRP A 125 18.45 -22.02 -57.58
C TRP A 125 18.17 -23.16 -56.62
N SER A 126 17.75 -24.27 -57.22
CA SER A 126 17.26 -25.48 -56.61
C SER A 126 18.38 -26.48 -56.31
N ARG A 127 18.18 -27.23 -55.23
CA ARG A 127 18.62 -28.62 -54.97
C ARG A 127 20.12 -28.94 -55.12
N THR A 128 20.74 -29.37 -54.01
CA THR A 128 21.33 -30.71 -53.94
C THR A 128 21.29 -31.27 -52.52
N SER A 129 21.02 -32.57 -52.48
CA SER A 129 20.93 -33.51 -51.37
C SER A 129 22.29 -33.80 -50.71
N ARG A 130 22.33 -33.92 -49.38
CA ARG A 130 23.31 -34.74 -48.65
C ARG A 130 22.71 -35.27 -47.34
N SER A 131 22.75 -36.59 -47.19
CA SER A 131 22.34 -37.38 -46.02
C SER A 131 23.47 -37.44 -44.96
N PRO A 132 23.33 -38.17 -43.84
CA PRO A 132 23.14 -37.60 -42.50
C PRO A 132 24.40 -37.70 -41.63
N SER A 133 24.64 -36.69 -40.78
CA SER A 133 25.66 -36.74 -39.73
C SER A 133 25.02 -37.19 -38.41
N THR A 134 25.54 -38.30 -37.88
CA THR A 134 25.21 -38.89 -36.58
C THR A 134 25.72 -38.00 -35.44
N ARG A 135 24.80 -37.42 -34.65
CA ARG A 135 25.09 -36.87 -33.32
C ARG A 135 24.43 -37.73 -32.23
N PRO A 136 25.09 -37.91 -31.06
CA PRO A 136 24.58 -38.76 -30.00
C PRO A 136 23.41 -38.11 -29.23
N ARG A 137 22.58 -38.97 -28.64
CA ARG A 137 21.38 -38.65 -27.86
C ARG A 137 21.71 -37.72 -26.68
N SER A 138 21.08 -36.53 -26.67
CA SER A 138 21.07 -35.63 -25.51
C SER A 138 19.92 -36.01 -24.57
N VAL A 139 20.28 -36.11 -23.29
CA VAL A 139 19.45 -36.37 -22.11
C VAL A 139 18.21 -35.47 -22.06
N ASP A 140 17.06 -36.08 -21.76
CA ASP A 140 15.77 -35.42 -21.59
C ASP A 140 15.81 -34.31 -20.52
N LYS A 141 15.61 -33.06 -20.93
CA LYS A 141 15.16 -31.98 -20.03
C LYS A 141 13.64 -31.94 -20.01
N PRO A 142 12.98 -31.79 -18.85
CA PRO A 142 11.53 -31.73 -18.80
C PRO A 142 11.02 -30.48 -19.52
N ARG A 143 10.19 -30.70 -20.55
CA ARG A 143 9.46 -29.67 -21.27
C ARG A 143 8.63 -28.83 -20.29
N SER A 144 8.92 -27.54 -20.25
CA SER A 144 8.05 -26.50 -19.69
C SER A 144 6.65 -26.67 -20.29
N ARG A 145 5.64 -26.86 -19.43
CA ARG A 145 4.24 -26.90 -19.86
C ARG A 145 3.84 -25.49 -20.27
N ASN A 146 3.52 -25.32 -21.54
CA ASN A 146 2.84 -24.14 -22.08
C ASN A 146 1.57 -23.87 -21.27
N SER A 147 1.62 -22.92 -20.32
CA SER A 147 0.43 -22.24 -19.85
C SER A 147 -0.02 -21.30 -20.97
N SER A 148 -1.07 -21.69 -21.68
CA SER A 148 -1.75 -20.85 -22.66
C SER A 148 -1.98 -19.45 -22.08
N LEU A 149 -1.39 -18.44 -22.71
CA LEU A 149 -1.61 -17.01 -22.42
C LEU A 149 -3.09 -16.68 -22.65
N LYS A 150 -3.92 -16.88 -21.63
CA LYS A 150 -5.31 -16.41 -21.63
C LYS A 150 -5.29 -14.88 -21.44
N PRO A 151 -6.02 -14.11 -22.26
CA PRO A 151 -6.14 -12.66 -22.07
C PRO A 151 -6.75 -12.35 -20.70
N LYS A 152 -6.36 -11.19 -20.12
CA LYS A 152 -6.69 -10.78 -18.75
C LYS A 152 -8.20 -10.98 -18.47
N PRO A 153 -8.55 -11.53 -17.31
CA PRO A 153 -9.89 -11.38 -16.78
C PRO A 153 -10.28 -9.91 -16.68
N LYS A 154 -11.47 -9.55 -17.14
CA LYS A 154 -11.99 -8.17 -17.00
C LYS A 154 -12.05 -7.67 -15.55
N GLN A 155 -11.90 -8.56 -14.57
CA GLN A 155 -12.16 -8.33 -13.16
C GLN A 155 -10.92 -8.52 -12.25
N ALA A 156 -9.74 -8.81 -12.80
CA ALA A 156 -8.52 -8.96 -12.01
C ALA A 156 -8.04 -7.62 -11.42
N ILE A 157 -7.62 -7.64 -10.16
CA ILE A 157 -7.18 -6.49 -9.38
C ILE A 157 -5.73 -6.19 -9.73
N THR A 158 -5.50 -5.11 -10.48
CA THR A 158 -4.16 -4.76 -10.95
C THR A 158 -3.39 -3.96 -9.91
N VAL A 159 -2.28 -4.52 -9.44
CA VAL A 159 -1.33 -3.88 -8.53
C VAL A 159 -0.05 -3.59 -9.29
N ALA A 160 0.21 -2.32 -9.58
CA ALA A 160 1.43 -1.89 -10.23
C ALA A 160 2.48 -1.53 -9.17
N VAL A 161 3.70 -2.02 -9.33
CA VAL A 161 4.82 -1.76 -8.39
C VAL A 161 6.01 -1.25 -9.18
N SER A 162 6.70 -0.23 -8.67
CA SER A 162 7.92 0.26 -9.30
C SER A 162 9.14 -0.59 -8.99
N SER A 163 10.15 -0.59 -9.87
CA SER A 163 11.36 -1.40 -9.69
C SER A 163 12.07 -1.12 -8.38
N ARG A 164 12.12 0.16 -7.97
CA ARG A 164 12.68 0.60 -6.68
C ARG A 164 11.83 0.28 -5.46
N ALA A 165 10.52 0.08 -5.65
CA ALA A 165 9.66 -0.40 -4.56
C ALA A 165 9.80 -1.92 -4.40
N LEU A 166 9.90 -2.66 -5.51
CA LEU A 166 10.03 -4.11 -5.50
C LEU A 166 11.42 -4.59 -5.05
N PHE A 167 12.47 -3.91 -5.51
CA PHE A 167 13.85 -4.27 -5.25
C PHE A 167 14.61 -3.08 -4.65
N ASN A 168 15.59 -3.38 -3.80
CA ASN A 168 16.53 -2.39 -3.33
C ASN A 168 17.49 -2.05 -4.48
N MET A 169 17.43 -0.78 -4.90
CA MET A 169 18.22 -0.21 -5.98
C MET A 169 18.87 1.12 -5.55
N VAL A 170 19.25 1.22 -4.27
CA VAL A 170 19.83 2.46 -3.70
C VAL A 170 21.15 2.80 -4.38
N ASP A 171 22.06 1.83 -4.53
CA ASP A 171 23.35 2.05 -5.21
C ASP A 171 23.14 2.38 -6.70
N ASP A 172 22.21 1.69 -7.35
CA ASP A 172 21.86 1.91 -8.75
C ASP A 172 21.34 3.34 -8.98
N ARG A 173 20.53 3.85 -8.04
CA ARG A 173 20.04 5.23 -8.07
C ARG A 173 21.18 6.21 -7.87
N ARG A 174 22.09 5.96 -6.92
CA ARG A 174 23.24 6.83 -6.68
C ARG A 174 24.08 6.99 -7.94
N ILE A 175 24.38 5.89 -8.64
CA ILE A 175 25.12 5.93 -9.91
C ILE A 175 24.38 6.77 -10.96
N TYR A 176 23.06 6.62 -11.08
CA TYR A 176 22.27 7.44 -12.01
C TYR A 176 22.30 8.94 -11.66
N GLU A 177 22.22 9.29 -10.38
CA GLU A 177 22.19 10.68 -9.92
C GLU A 177 23.57 11.36 -9.99
N GLU A 178 24.64 10.63 -9.67
CA GLU A 178 26.01 11.17 -9.61
C GLU A 178 26.75 11.06 -10.95
N GLU A 179 26.60 9.95 -11.68
CA GLU A 179 27.37 9.64 -12.89
C GLU A 179 26.52 9.68 -14.18
N GLY A 180 25.19 9.78 -14.06
CA GLY A 180 24.27 9.92 -15.19
C GLY A 180 23.85 8.60 -15.84
N LEU A 181 23.02 8.74 -16.88
CA LEU A 181 22.32 7.62 -17.52
C LEU A 181 23.25 6.58 -18.17
N GLU A 182 24.31 7.02 -18.86
CA GLU A 182 25.22 6.10 -19.58
C GLU A 182 25.97 5.17 -18.61
N LYS A 183 26.48 5.72 -17.50
CA LYS A 183 27.18 4.95 -16.46
C LYS A 183 26.23 4.02 -15.72
N TYR A 184 25.03 4.49 -15.43
CA TYR A 184 23.96 3.64 -14.92
C TYR A 184 23.67 2.45 -15.84
N MET A 185 23.55 2.68 -17.16
CA MET A 185 23.28 1.61 -18.13
C MET A 185 24.42 0.60 -18.22
N GLU A 186 25.67 1.05 -18.26
CA GLU A 186 26.86 0.19 -18.23
C GLU A 186 26.89 -0.68 -16.96
N TYR A 187 26.58 -0.07 -15.81
CA TYR A 187 26.49 -0.79 -14.53
C TYR A 187 25.40 -1.87 -14.55
N GLN A 188 24.21 -1.56 -15.07
CA GLN A 188 23.11 -2.54 -15.15
C GLN A 188 23.43 -3.72 -16.07
N LEU A 189 24.09 -3.47 -17.20
CA LEU A 189 24.49 -4.50 -18.15
C LEU A 189 25.59 -5.40 -17.56
N THR A 190 26.60 -4.81 -16.94
CA THR A 190 27.70 -5.57 -16.31
C THR A 190 27.20 -6.44 -15.16
N ASN A 191 26.15 -6.00 -14.48
CA ASN A 191 25.55 -6.69 -13.34
C ASN A 191 24.24 -7.42 -13.67
N GLU A 192 23.96 -7.74 -14.94
CA GLU A 192 22.67 -8.31 -15.37
C GLU A 192 22.31 -9.63 -14.66
N ASN A 193 23.34 -10.39 -14.24
CA ASN A 193 23.20 -11.68 -13.55
C ASN A 193 23.34 -11.55 -12.02
N VAL A 194 23.60 -10.34 -11.51
CA VAL A 194 23.63 -10.06 -10.07
C VAL A 194 22.22 -9.77 -9.61
N VAL A 195 21.68 -10.69 -8.81
CA VAL A 195 20.32 -10.62 -8.26
C VAL A 195 20.18 -9.38 -7.36
N LEU A 196 19.13 -8.60 -7.60
CA LEU A 196 18.78 -7.46 -6.76
C LEU A 196 18.25 -7.93 -5.41
N THR A 197 18.58 -7.22 -4.33
CA THR A 197 18.05 -7.55 -3.00
C THR A 197 16.59 -7.08 -2.87
N PRO A 198 15.78 -7.72 -2.01
CA PRO A 198 14.38 -7.35 -1.81
C PRO A 198 14.20 -5.89 -1.40
N GLY A 199 13.21 -5.21 -1.98
CA GLY A 199 12.78 -3.86 -1.59
C GLY A 199 11.53 -3.88 -0.68
N PRO A 200 11.01 -2.71 -0.30
CA PRO A 200 9.94 -2.61 0.69
C PRO A 200 8.63 -3.27 0.24
N ALA A 201 8.32 -3.30 -1.06
CA ALA A 201 7.10 -3.93 -1.60
C ALA A 201 7.23 -5.46 -1.76
N PHE A 202 8.43 -6.02 -1.62
CA PHE A 202 8.70 -7.42 -1.97
C PHE A 202 7.82 -8.40 -1.19
N ARG A 203 7.74 -8.23 0.14
CA ARG A 203 6.96 -9.12 1.01
C ARG A 203 5.47 -9.00 0.75
N PHE A 204 4.99 -7.79 0.47
CA PHE A 204 3.61 -7.54 0.06
C PHE A 204 3.26 -8.28 -1.24
N VAL A 205 4.12 -8.22 -2.25
CA VAL A 205 3.95 -8.97 -3.52
C VAL A 205 3.89 -10.48 -3.30
N LYS A 206 4.75 -11.04 -2.44
CA LYS A 206 4.69 -12.48 -2.07
C LYS A 206 3.36 -12.83 -1.38
N ALA A 207 2.87 -11.97 -0.49
CA ALA A 207 1.59 -12.18 0.18
C ALA A 207 0.39 -12.12 -0.78
N LEU A 208 0.39 -11.21 -1.76
CA LEU A 208 -0.62 -11.20 -2.84
C LEU A 208 -0.61 -12.51 -3.64
N GLN A 209 0.58 -13.03 -3.97
CA GLN A 209 0.72 -14.30 -4.67
C GLN A 209 0.24 -15.49 -3.82
N HIS A 210 0.46 -15.44 -2.51
CA HIS A 210 -0.08 -16.45 -1.59
C HIS A 210 -1.62 -16.44 -1.59
N VAL A 211 -2.25 -15.27 -1.53
CA VAL A 211 -3.71 -15.14 -1.63
C VAL A 211 -4.22 -15.70 -2.98
N ASN A 212 -3.54 -15.40 -4.08
CA ASN A 212 -3.89 -15.97 -5.39
C ASN A 212 -3.81 -17.50 -5.42
N ALA A 213 -2.80 -18.10 -4.77
CA ALA A 213 -2.68 -19.55 -4.68
C ALA A 213 -3.85 -20.15 -3.89
N ARG A 214 -4.17 -19.57 -2.73
CA ARG A 214 -5.32 -19.97 -1.89
C ARG A 214 -6.66 -19.85 -2.64
N LEU A 215 -6.86 -18.79 -3.41
CA LEU A 215 -8.06 -18.65 -4.24
C LEU A 215 -8.15 -19.76 -5.28
N ARG A 216 -7.04 -20.10 -5.95
CA ARG A 216 -7.02 -21.18 -6.94
C ARG A 216 -7.21 -22.58 -6.35
N GLU A 217 -6.80 -22.80 -5.10
CA GLU A 217 -7.08 -24.05 -4.36
C GLU A 217 -8.60 -24.25 -4.20
N LEU A 218 -9.34 -23.19 -3.86
CA LEU A 218 -10.78 -23.23 -3.64
C LEU A 218 -11.60 -23.12 -4.94
N TYR A 219 -11.05 -22.39 -5.92
CA TYR A 219 -11.70 -22.03 -7.18
C TYR A 219 -10.67 -22.16 -8.33
N PRO A 220 -10.50 -23.35 -8.92
CA PRO A 220 -9.44 -23.61 -9.91
C PRO A 220 -9.50 -22.71 -11.17
N ASP A 221 -10.69 -22.30 -11.58
CA ASP A 221 -10.93 -21.42 -12.73
C ASP A 221 -11.08 -19.94 -12.35
N GLU A 222 -10.71 -19.57 -11.11
CA GLU A 222 -10.81 -18.20 -10.62
C GLU A 222 -9.96 -17.24 -11.45
N GLN A 223 -10.57 -16.11 -11.74
CA GLN A 223 -10.05 -15.08 -12.61
C GLN A 223 -9.97 -13.72 -11.89
N ASP A 224 -10.67 -13.53 -10.77
CA ASP A 224 -10.52 -12.35 -9.92
C ASP A 224 -9.34 -12.55 -8.98
N LEU A 225 -8.15 -12.38 -9.54
CA LEU A 225 -6.88 -12.53 -8.84
C LEU A 225 -6.14 -11.20 -8.82
N PHE A 226 -5.12 -11.10 -7.98
CA PHE A 226 -4.16 -10.02 -8.08
C PHE A 226 -3.29 -10.20 -9.32
N ASP A 227 -3.25 -9.18 -10.14
CA ASP A 227 -2.46 -9.09 -11.36
C ASP A 227 -1.36 -8.06 -11.12
N ILE A 228 -0.14 -8.56 -10.91
CA ILE A 228 0.99 -7.76 -10.46
C ILE A 228 1.77 -7.30 -11.70
N VAL A 229 1.98 -5.99 -11.83
CA VAL A 229 2.68 -5.37 -12.96
C VAL A 229 3.91 -4.64 -12.46
N LEU A 230 5.07 -4.93 -13.06
CA LEU A 230 6.26 -4.13 -12.82
C LEU A 230 6.23 -2.89 -13.72
N MET A 231 6.21 -1.70 -13.12
CA MET A 231 6.18 -0.42 -13.83
C MET A 231 7.44 0.36 -13.54
N THR A 232 8.32 0.56 -14.52
CA THR A 232 9.60 1.23 -14.30
C THR A 232 9.89 2.29 -15.34
N ASN A 233 10.49 3.38 -14.89
CA ASN A 233 10.99 4.45 -15.74
C ASN A 233 12.33 4.08 -16.39
N ASN A 234 12.90 2.93 -16.05
CA ASN A 234 14.19 2.50 -16.58
C ASN A 234 14.14 2.23 -18.09
N HIS A 235 15.30 2.36 -18.71
CA HIS A 235 15.50 1.97 -20.10
C HIS A 235 15.32 0.44 -20.27
N ALA A 236 14.82 0.00 -21.42
CA ALA A 236 14.52 -1.41 -21.69
C ALA A 236 15.73 -2.34 -21.52
N GLN A 237 16.94 -1.84 -21.79
CA GLN A 237 18.19 -2.60 -21.62
C GLN A 237 18.48 -2.98 -20.16
N VAL A 238 17.95 -2.23 -19.20
CA VAL A 238 18.05 -2.55 -17.76
C VAL A 238 17.07 -3.65 -17.34
N GLY A 239 16.09 -3.96 -18.20
CA GLY A 239 15.03 -4.92 -17.90
C GLY A 239 15.53 -6.35 -17.63
N VAL A 240 16.66 -6.75 -18.21
CA VAL A 240 17.19 -8.12 -18.06
C VAL A 240 17.50 -8.45 -16.60
N ARG A 241 18.17 -7.54 -15.87
CA ARG A 241 18.49 -7.74 -14.46
C ARG A 241 17.23 -7.84 -13.59
N LEU A 242 16.21 -7.03 -13.90
CA LEU A 242 14.92 -7.07 -13.22
C LEU A 242 14.22 -8.42 -13.44
N ILE A 243 14.19 -8.90 -14.70
CA ILE A 243 13.61 -10.20 -15.05
C ILE A 243 14.37 -11.33 -14.34
N ASN A 244 15.70 -11.32 -14.37
CA ASN A 244 16.54 -12.31 -13.69
C ASN A 244 16.26 -12.34 -12.18
N SER A 245 16.11 -11.17 -11.56
CA SER A 245 15.79 -11.06 -10.13
C SER A 245 14.37 -11.58 -9.84
N VAL A 246 13.36 -11.20 -10.63
CA VAL A 246 11.98 -11.71 -10.52
C VAL A 246 11.95 -13.24 -10.62
N ASN A 247 12.66 -13.81 -11.60
CA ASN A 247 12.76 -15.25 -11.81
C ASN A 247 13.48 -15.95 -10.65
N HIS A 248 14.59 -15.38 -10.15
CA HIS A 248 15.35 -15.93 -9.03
C HIS A 248 14.47 -16.11 -7.79
N TYR A 249 13.64 -15.12 -7.47
CA TYR A 249 12.74 -15.17 -6.30
C TYR A 249 11.42 -15.92 -6.56
N GLY A 250 11.21 -16.43 -7.78
CA GLY A 250 9.97 -17.09 -8.18
C GLY A 250 8.76 -16.17 -8.07
N LEU A 251 8.92 -14.88 -8.38
CA LEU A 251 7.82 -13.93 -8.42
C LEU A 251 7.02 -14.15 -9.70
N LEU A 252 5.72 -14.42 -9.55
CA LEU A 252 4.75 -14.50 -10.64
C LEU A 252 4.36 -13.07 -11.09
N ILE A 253 5.24 -12.45 -11.88
CA ILE A 253 5.02 -11.15 -12.50
C ILE A 253 5.24 -11.34 -14.00
N ASP A 254 4.16 -11.42 -14.77
CA ASP A 254 4.23 -11.69 -16.21
C ASP A 254 4.30 -10.42 -17.06
N ARG A 255 3.97 -9.26 -16.47
CA ARG A 255 3.81 -7.99 -17.18
C ARG A 255 4.80 -6.95 -16.67
N PHE A 256 5.62 -6.47 -17.59
CA PHE A 256 6.62 -5.43 -17.37
C PHE A 256 6.32 -4.26 -18.29
N CYS A 257 6.43 -3.05 -17.76
CA CYS A 257 6.38 -1.82 -18.52
C CYS A 257 7.63 -1.00 -18.21
N LEU A 258 8.52 -0.90 -19.19
CA LEU A 258 9.75 -0.11 -19.14
C LEU A 258 9.53 1.13 -20.01
N THR A 259 9.32 2.28 -19.39
CA THR A 259 8.89 3.50 -20.11
C THR A 259 10.05 4.35 -20.64
N GLY A 260 11.30 4.02 -20.32
CA GLY A 260 12.49 4.72 -20.81
C GLY A 260 12.49 6.21 -20.49
N GLY A 261 12.12 6.57 -19.25
CA GLY A 261 12.09 7.94 -18.73
C GLY A 261 10.74 8.65 -18.87
N LYS A 262 9.78 8.11 -19.64
CA LYS A 262 8.44 8.70 -19.76
C LYS A 262 7.59 8.44 -18.50
N SER A 263 6.67 9.35 -18.20
CA SER A 263 5.75 9.18 -17.06
C SER A 263 4.92 7.89 -17.20
N PRO A 264 4.78 7.08 -16.12
CA PRO A 264 4.04 5.82 -16.16
C PRO A 264 2.52 6.00 -16.14
N ILE A 265 2.00 7.20 -15.87
CA ILE A 265 0.57 7.45 -15.60
C ILE A 265 -0.33 6.99 -16.75
N GLY A 266 0.03 7.29 -18.01
CA GLY A 266 -0.76 6.87 -19.16
C GLY A 266 -0.90 5.35 -19.26
N TYR A 267 0.18 4.62 -18.93
CA TYR A 267 0.18 3.16 -18.89
C TYR A 267 -0.60 2.62 -17.70
N LEU A 268 -0.48 3.23 -16.51
CA LEU A 268 -1.27 2.85 -15.34
C LEU A 268 -2.78 2.95 -15.61
N LYS A 269 -3.23 4.01 -16.31
CA LYS A 269 -4.63 4.12 -16.76
C LYS A 269 -5.01 3.02 -17.75
N ALA A 270 -4.17 2.76 -18.75
CA ALA A 270 -4.42 1.72 -19.74
C ALA A 270 -4.47 0.31 -19.13
N TYR A 271 -3.72 0.07 -18.06
CA TYR A 271 -3.74 -1.19 -17.31
C TYR A 271 -4.92 -1.32 -16.33
N LEU A 272 -5.73 -0.26 -16.18
CA LEU A 272 -6.80 -0.17 -15.18
C LEU A 272 -6.26 -0.48 -13.78
N THR A 273 -5.14 0.16 -13.42
CA THR A 273 -4.47 -0.07 -12.14
C THR A 273 -5.39 0.28 -10.96
N ASN A 274 -5.58 -0.68 -10.05
CA ASN A 274 -6.32 -0.51 -8.80
C ASN A 274 -5.44 0.09 -7.69
N LEU A 275 -4.15 -0.25 -7.67
CA LEU A 275 -3.17 0.28 -6.72
C LEU A 275 -1.80 0.43 -7.38
N TYR A 276 -1.18 1.61 -7.23
CA TYR A 276 0.20 1.86 -7.67
C TYR A 276 1.13 2.15 -6.48
N LEU A 277 2.19 1.36 -6.34
CA LEU A 277 3.19 1.50 -5.29
C LEU A 277 4.54 1.88 -5.89
N SER A 278 5.15 2.96 -5.41
CA SER A 278 6.45 3.40 -5.90
C SER A 278 7.33 3.98 -4.80
N ALA A 279 8.65 3.95 -4.99
CA ALA A 279 9.59 4.70 -4.14
C ALA A 279 9.81 6.15 -4.63
N ASP A 280 9.09 6.59 -5.66
CA ASP A 280 9.16 7.92 -6.25
C ASP A 280 7.87 8.69 -5.94
N SER A 281 7.99 9.69 -5.07
CA SER A 281 6.86 10.49 -4.56
C SER A 281 6.21 11.36 -5.62
N GLU A 282 6.98 11.89 -6.58
CA GLU A 282 6.45 12.72 -7.66
C GLU A 282 5.51 11.89 -8.54
N LYS A 283 5.91 10.65 -8.87
CA LYS A 283 5.08 9.75 -9.67
C LYS A 283 3.85 9.27 -8.94
N VAL A 284 3.93 9.10 -7.62
CA VAL A 284 2.76 8.78 -6.79
C VAL A 284 1.78 9.96 -6.79
N GLN A 285 2.28 11.18 -6.65
CA GLN A 285 1.46 12.39 -6.68
C GLN A 285 0.76 12.57 -8.03
N GLU A 286 1.49 12.43 -9.14
CA GLU A 286 0.92 12.42 -10.50
C GLU A 286 -0.19 11.36 -10.64
N ALA A 287 -0.02 10.18 -10.03
CA ALA A 287 -0.98 9.08 -10.10
C ALA A 287 -2.25 9.34 -9.27
N ILE A 288 -2.10 9.88 -8.05
CA ILE A 288 -3.23 10.30 -7.21
C ILE A 288 -4.07 11.36 -7.93
N GLN A 289 -3.42 12.39 -8.49
CA GLN A 289 -4.11 13.44 -9.26
C GLN A 289 -4.83 12.88 -10.50
N ALA A 290 -4.29 11.81 -11.07
CA ALA A 290 -4.89 11.10 -12.18
C ALA A 290 -6.05 10.15 -11.79
N GLY A 291 -6.42 10.09 -10.51
CA GLY A 291 -7.50 9.26 -9.97
C GLY A 291 -7.11 7.80 -9.71
N ILE A 292 -5.82 7.51 -9.60
CA ILE A 292 -5.29 6.16 -9.36
C ILE A 292 -4.85 6.06 -7.90
N ALA A 293 -5.41 5.13 -7.14
CA ALA A 293 -4.98 4.90 -5.76
C ALA A 293 -3.49 4.55 -5.73
N SER A 294 -2.69 5.34 -5.02
CA SER A 294 -1.23 5.23 -5.06
C SER A 294 -0.59 5.60 -3.74
N ALA A 295 0.60 5.06 -3.49
CA ALA A 295 1.36 5.41 -2.29
C ALA A 295 2.88 5.33 -2.51
N THR A 296 3.60 6.21 -1.80
CA THR A 296 5.07 6.23 -1.77
C THR A 296 5.56 5.28 -0.70
N MET A 297 6.30 4.27 -1.10
CA MET A 297 6.76 3.22 -0.19
C MET A 297 8.10 3.57 0.45
N PHE A 298 8.17 3.28 1.74
CA PHE A 298 9.39 3.39 2.51
C PHE A 298 9.69 2.11 3.27
N ASP A 299 10.98 1.80 3.38
CA ASP A 299 11.45 0.60 4.06
C ASP A 299 11.43 0.79 5.59
N GLY A 300 11.37 -0.33 6.30
CA GLY A 300 11.47 -0.35 7.75
C GLY A 300 12.92 -0.14 8.20
N ALA A 301 13.14 0.60 9.30
CA ALA A 301 14.49 0.79 9.83
C ALA A 301 15.10 -0.48 10.45
N ARG A 302 14.33 -1.57 10.52
CA ARG A 302 14.68 -2.84 11.17
C ARG A 302 13.96 -3.97 10.45
N ASP A 303 14.59 -5.15 10.38
CA ASP A 303 13.93 -6.34 9.87
C ASP A 303 12.88 -6.84 10.88
N MET A 304 11.64 -6.99 10.41
CA MET A 304 10.54 -7.55 11.16
C MET A 304 10.10 -8.88 10.57
N ALA A 305 9.88 -9.88 11.42
CA ALA A 305 9.25 -11.12 10.97
C ALA A 305 7.83 -10.83 10.45
N TYR A 306 7.52 -11.35 9.26
CA TYR A 306 6.21 -11.20 8.63
C TYR A 306 5.42 -12.51 8.70
N CYS A 307 4.15 -12.45 8.31
CA CYS A 307 3.25 -13.60 8.33
C CYS A 307 3.17 -14.22 6.95
N ASP A 308 3.73 -15.41 6.76
CA ASP A 308 3.80 -16.07 5.45
C ASP A 308 2.46 -16.64 4.98
N THR A 309 1.48 -16.73 5.89
CA THR A 309 0.15 -17.32 5.65
C THR A 309 -0.96 -16.29 5.44
N GLN A 310 -0.69 -15.00 5.64
CA GLN A 310 -1.70 -13.96 5.56
C GLN A 310 -1.14 -12.68 4.95
N LEU A 311 -1.84 -12.13 3.97
CA LEU A 311 -1.73 -10.72 3.60
C LEU A 311 -2.36 -9.85 4.69
N ARG A 312 -1.55 -8.99 5.32
CA ARG A 312 -1.99 -8.03 6.33
C ARG A 312 -1.84 -6.61 5.81
N VAL A 313 -2.94 -5.89 5.68
CA VAL A 313 -2.97 -4.52 5.15
C VAL A 313 -3.55 -3.59 6.19
N ALA A 314 -2.77 -2.61 6.63
CA ALA A 314 -3.20 -1.61 7.60
C ALA A 314 -3.41 -0.25 6.92
N PHE A 315 -4.48 0.43 7.30
CA PHE A 315 -4.86 1.72 6.74
C PHE A 315 -5.08 2.72 7.88
N ASP A 316 -4.64 3.96 7.68
CA ASP A 316 -5.30 5.07 8.36
C ASP A 316 -6.72 5.29 7.83
N GLY A 317 -7.53 6.01 8.60
CA GLY A 317 -8.89 6.37 8.24
C GLY A 317 -8.94 7.59 7.33
N ASP A 318 -8.79 8.78 7.93
CA ASP A 318 -8.94 10.07 7.26
C ASP A 318 -7.84 10.24 6.19
N ALA A 319 -8.16 10.93 5.09
CA ALA A 319 -7.29 11.14 3.93
C ALA A 319 -6.70 9.88 3.24
N VAL A 320 -7.03 8.67 3.71
CA VAL A 320 -6.64 7.39 3.11
C VAL A 320 -7.85 6.61 2.64
N LEU A 321 -8.72 6.17 3.57
CA LEU A 321 -9.99 5.48 3.26
C LEU A 321 -11.15 6.46 3.12
N PHE A 322 -11.15 7.50 3.95
CA PHE A 322 -12.12 8.59 3.94
C PHE A 322 -11.47 9.86 3.37
N SER A 323 -12.28 10.84 2.99
CA SER A 323 -11.76 12.16 2.61
C SER A 323 -11.18 12.90 3.82
N ASP A 324 -10.53 14.03 3.55
CA ASP A 324 -9.98 14.97 4.54
C ASP A 324 -11.02 15.97 5.11
N GLU A 325 -12.32 15.75 4.86
CA GLU A 325 -13.42 16.62 5.34
C GLU A 325 -13.34 16.88 6.85
N SER A 326 -13.07 15.82 7.60
CA SER A 326 -12.98 15.87 9.06
C SER A 326 -11.75 16.62 9.56
N GLU A 327 -10.64 16.52 8.83
CA GLU A 327 -9.39 17.21 9.17
C GLU A 327 -9.51 18.72 8.92
N HIS A 328 -10.18 19.10 7.83
CA HIS A 328 -10.52 20.49 7.53
C HIS A 328 -11.26 21.16 8.70
N ILE A 329 -12.29 20.51 9.23
CA ILE A 329 -13.09 21.06 10.34
C ILE A 329 -12.24 21.19 11.61
N ALA A 330 -11.41 20.19 11.91
CA ALA A 330 -10.53 20.25 13.07
C ALA A 330 -9.50 21.39 12.97
N LYS A 331 -8.90 21.60 11.79
CA LYS A 331 -7.92 22.67 11.55
C LYS A 331 -8.56 24.07 11.56
N GLU A 332 -9.73 24.24 10.95
CA GLU A 332 -10.39 25.55 10.82
C GLU A 332 -11.14 25.98 12.09
N HIS A 333 -11.65 25.02 12.86
CA HIS A 333 -12.61 25.31 13.94
C HIS A 333 -12.26 24.70 15.30
N GLY A 334 -11.19 23.92 15.38
CA GLY A 334 -10.75 23.25 16.61
C GLY A 334 -11.52 21.96 16.91
N LEU A 335 -11.02 21.24 17.93
CA LEU A 335 -11.48 19.89 18.26
C LEU A 335 -12.93 19.84 18.78
N ASP A 336 -13.40 20.87 19.49
CA ASP A 336 -14.76 20.89 20.02
C ASP A 336 -15.80 20.92 18.90
N LYS A 337 -15.58 21.75 17.87
CA LYS A 337 -16.47 21.78 16.70
C LYS A 337 -16.37 20.51 15.87
N PHE A 338 -15.18 19.90 15.81
CA PHE A 338 -15.01 18.59 15.19
C PHE A 338 -15.87 17.52 15.89
N PHE A 339 -15.85 17.43 17.22
CA PHE A 339 -16.67 16.44 17.93
C PHE A 339 -18.18 16.70 17.79
N GLN A 340 -18.61 17.96 17.81
CA GLN A 340 -20.01 18.33 17.55
C GLN A 340 -20.43 17.93 16.13
N HIS A 341 -19.57 18.19 15.14
CA HIS A 341 -19.79 17.77 13.77
C HIS A 341 -19.91 16.26 13.64
N GLU A 342 -18.98 15.50 14.22
CA GLU A 342 -19.01 14.04 14.17
C GLU A 342 -20.27 13.44 14.83
N THR A 343 -20.73 14.05 15.92
CA THR A 343 -21.98 13.66 16.59
C THR A 343 -23.20 13.97 15.71
N MET A 344 -23.28 15.18 15.14
CA MET A 344 -24.39 15.60 14.29
C MET A 344 -24.49 14.78 13.00
N PHE A 345 -23.34 14.43 12.42
CA PHE A 345 -23.25 13.71 11.14
C PHE A 345 -22.98 12.21 11.30
N GLU A 346 -23.15 11.64 12.49
CA GLU A 346 -22.81 10.24 12.79
C GLU A 346 -23.45 9.23 11.82
N ASN A 347 -24.67 9.51 11.35
CA ASN A 347 -25.41 8.65 10.41
C ASN A 347 -25.20 9.01 8.93
N LYS A 348 -24.48 10.09 8.64
CA LYS A 348 -24.10 10.50 7.28
C LYS A 348 -22.72 9.90 6.96
N PRO A 349 -22.60 9.04 5.95
CA PRO A 349 -21.31 8.47 5.56
C PRO A 349 -20.24 9.54 5.32
N LEU A 350 -19.00 9.23 5.71
CA LEU A 350 -17.85 10.04 5.30
C LEU A 350 -17.68 9.95 3.78
N ALA A 351 -17.19 11.02 3.16
CA ALA A 351 -16.82 10.97 1.75
C ALA A 351 -15.62 10.03 1.52
N GLN A 352 -15.49 9.54 0.31
CA GLN A 352 -14.49 8.52 -0.04
C GLN A 352 -13.09 9.11 -0.19
N GLY A 353 -12.11 8.42 0.39
CA GLY A 353 -10.69 8.67 0.18
C GLY A 353 -10.12 7.91 -1.02
N PRO A 354 -8.84 8.16 -1.35
CA PRO A 354 -8.18 7.58 -2.53
C PRO A 354 -8.06 6.05 -2.50
N LEU A 355 -7.94 5.43 -1.33
CA LEU A 355 -7.73 3.97 -1.20
C LEU A 355 -9.01 3.18 -0.94
N LYS A 356 -10.19 3.81 -0.89
CA LYS A 356 -11.47 3.10 -0.71
C LYS A 356 -11.66 1.98 -1.73
N GLY A 357 -11.39 2.25 -3.02
CA GLY A 357 -11.57 1.27 -4.08
C GLY A 357 -10.69 0.02 -3.89
N PHE A 358 -9.46 0.20 -3.41
CA PHE A 358 -8.58 -0.93 -3.09
C PHE A 358 -9.08 -1.73 -1.87
N LEU A 359 -9.65 -1.08 -0.86
CA LEU A 359 -10.30 -1.78 0.26
C LEU A 359 -11.54 -2.58 -0.21
N GLU A 360 -12.32 -2.03 -1.15
CA GLU A 360 -13.45 -2.75 -1.77
C GLU A 360 -12.99 -4.00 -2.53
N ASP A 361 -11.86 -3.91 -3.22
CA ASP A 361 -11.22 -5.05 -3.88
C ASP A 361 -10.80 -6.14 -2.89
N LEU A 362 -10.16 -5.76 -1.77
CA LEU A 362 -9.81 -6.70 -0.70
C LEU A 362 -11.05 -7.35 -0.08
N GLY A 363 -12.07 -6.55 0.24
CA GLY A 363 -13.32 -7.03 0.83
C GLY A 363 -14.09 -7.97 -0.11
N ARG A 364 -14.05 -7.72 -1.42
CA ARG A 364 -14.61 -8.62 -2.44
C ARG A 364 -13.92 -9.99 -2.42
N LEU A 365 -12.59 -10.02 -2.35
CA LEU A 365 -11.85 -11.28 -2.25
C LEU A 365 -12.09 -12.00 -0.91
N GLN A 366 -12.13 -11.28 0.21
CA GLN A 366 -12.45 -11.85 1.53
C GLN A 366 -13.79 -12.59 1.51
N LYS A 367 -14.82 -11.99 0.91
CA LYS A 367 -16.15 -12.62 0.77
C LYS A 367 -16.12 -13.95 0.01
N LYS A 368 -15.19 -14.15 -0.93
CA LYS A 368 -15.02 -15.44 -1.63
C LYS A 368 -14.53 -16.55 -0.72
N PHE A 369 -13.63 -16.24 0.22
CA PHE A 369 -13.20 -17.19 1.25
C PHE A 369 -14.33 -17.47 2.24
N TYR A 370 -15.12 -16.45 2.60
CA TYR A 370 -16.24 -16.60 3.53
C TYR A 370 -17.32 -17.52 2.96
N ALA A 371 -17.57 -17.45 1.66
CA ALA A 371 -18.50 -18.34 0.96
C ALA A 371 -18.04 -19.82 0.92
N LYS A 372 -16.81 -20.12 1.34
CA LYS A 372 -16.25 -21.48 1.48
C LYS A 372 -15.98 -21.86 2.94
N ASP A 373 -16.64 -21.19 3.88
CA ASP A 373 -16.48 -21.40 5.32
C ASP A 373 -15.04 -21.15 5.83
N GLU A 374 -14.20 -20.45 5.06
CA GLU A 374 -12.81 -20.11 5.44
C GLU A 374 -12.71 -18.73 6.12
N ARG A 375 -13.78 -18.22 6.76
CA ARG A 375 -13.74 -16.88 7.37
C ARG A 375 -12.62 -16.71 8.40
N LEU A 376 -12.40 -17.70 9.25
CA LEU A 376 -11.33 -17.67 10.25
C LEU A 376 -9.93 -17.94 9.67
N LEU A 377 -9.86 -18.60 8.52
CA LEU A 377 -8.62 -18.95 7.82
C LEU A 377 -8.33 -18.04 6.63
N CYS A 378 -9.09 -16.95 6.50
CA CYS A 378 -8.97 -16.02 5.39
C CYS A 378 -7.52 -15.50 5.30
N PRO A 379 -6.86 -15.65 4.15
CA PRO A 379 -5.48 -15.21 3.99
C PRO A 379 -5.38 -13.69 3.81
N ILE A 380 -6.49 -12.94 3.83
CA ILE A 380 -6.50 -11.47 3.77
C ILE A 380 -7.01 -10.95 5.11
N ARG A 381 -6.24 -10.09 5.75
CA ARG A 381 -6.62 -9.42 7.00
C ARG A 381 -6.39 -7.92 6.89
N THR A 382 -7.44 -7.16 7.17
CA THR A 382 -7.49 -5.70 7.04
C THR A 382 -7.56 -5.03 8.40
N TYR A 383 -6.82 -3.94 8.56
CA TYR A 383 -6.72 -3.20 9.81
C TYR A 383 -7.02 -1.73 9.58
N LEU A 384 -7.90 -1.16 10.39
CA LEU A 384 -8.05 0.29 10.51
C LEU A 384 -7.23 0.74 11.73
N VAL A 385 -6.24 1.60 11.53
CA VAL A 385 -5.37 2.16 12.58
C VAL A 385 -5.47 3.67 12.55
N THR A 386 -6.41 4.22 13.33
CA THR A 386 -6.76 5.64 13.25
C THR A 386 -6.43 6.40 14.53
N ALA A 387 -6.02 7.66 14.39
CA ALA A 387 -5.83 8.58 15.50
C ALA A 387 -7.17 9.02 16.14
N ARG A 388 -8.31 8.73 15.52
CA ARG A 388 -9.64 9.03 16.08
C ARG A 388 -9.87 8.33 17.42
N SER A 389 -10.72 8.95 18.24
CA SER A 389 -11.23 8.35 19.48
C SER A 389 -12.46 7.51 19.19
N ALA A 390 -12.52 6.29 19.73
CA ALA A 390 -13.69 5.44 19.63
C ALA A 390 -14.95 6.09 20.22
N ALA A 391 -14.78 6.84 21.32
CA ALA A 391 -15.89 7.38 22.11
C ALA A 391 -16.57 8.59 21.46
N SER A 392 -15.85 9.38 20.66
CA SER A 392 -16.37 10.66 20.14
C SER A 392 -16.48 10.73 18.62
N SER A 393 -15.61 10.05 17.86
CA SER A 393 -15.58 10.15 16.39
C SER A 393 -15.46 8.80 15.67
N GLY A 394 -15.47 7.69 16.43
CA GLY A 394 -15.34 6.35 15.87
C GLY A 394 -16.65 5.75 15.31
N ALA A 395 -17.80 6.14 15.87
CA ALA A 395 -19.10 5.59 15.46
C ALA A 395 -19.40 5.84 13.97
N ARG A 396 -19.17 7.08 13.50
CA ARG A 396 -19.38 7.47 12.09
C ARG A 396 -18.48 6.68 11.13
N VAL A 397 -17.23 6.43 11.52
CA VAL A 397 -16.27 5.64 10.74
C VAL A 397 -16.77 4.21 10.55
N LEU A 398 -17.16 3.54 11.63
CA LEU A 398 -17.65 2.17 11.57
C LEU A 398 -18.97 2.07 10.79
N LYS A 399 -19.90 3.01 11.01
CA LYS A 399 -21.16 3.08 10.24
C LYS A 399 -20.92 3.30 8.76
N THR A 400 -19.92 4.11 8.40
CA THR A 400 -19.54 4.35 7.00
C THR A 400 -19.05 3.06 6.34
N LEU A 401 -18.11 2.35 6.97
CA LEU A 401 -17.61 1.06 6.48
C LEU A 401 -18.73 0.02 6.32
N CYS A 402 -19.61 -0.08 7.32
CA CYS A 402 -20.78 -0.96 7.24
C CYS A 402 -21.69 -0.61 6.06
N ARG A 403 -21.93 0.68 5.80
CA ARG A 403 -22.79 1.12 4.69
C ARG A 403 -22.16 0.90 3.32
N TRP A 404 -20.83 0.91 3.23
CA TRP A 404 -20.11 0.47 2.04
C TRP A 404 -20.08 -1.06 1.89
N GLY A 405 -20.59 -1.81 2.88
CA GLY A 405 -20.55 -3.27 2.89
C GLY A 405 -19.13 -3.81 3.07
N LEU A 406 -18.25 -3.02 3.71
CA LEU A 406 -16.87 -3.36 4.01
C LEU A 406 -16.73 -3.76 5.47
N GLU A 407 -16.17 -4.94 5.69
CA GLU A 407 -15.91 -5.48 7.02
C GLU A 407 -14.40 -5.41 7.26
N ILE A 408 -13.97 -4.50 8.12
CA ILE A 408 -12.59 -4.49 8.62
C ILE A 408 -12.45 -5.55 9.71
N ASP A 409 -11.37 -6.34 9.65
CA ASP A 409 -11.14 -7.42 10.61
C ASP A 409 -10.79 -6.88 12.01
N GLU A 410 -9.98 -5.83 12.06
CA GLU A 410 -9.56 -5.18 13.31
C GLU A 410 -9.54 -3.66 13.17
N ALA A 411 -10.28 -2.95 14.01
CA ALA A 411 -10.31 -1.50 14.07
C ALA A 411 -9.73 -0.99 15.39
N LEU A 412 -8.67 -0.19 15.30
CA LEU A 412 -7.91 0.33 16.42
C LEU A 412 -7.99 1.85 16.44
N PHE A 413 -8.72 2.37 17.43
CA PHE A 413 -8.90 3.79 17.70
C PHE A 413 -7.92 4.23 18.77
N LEU A 414 -6.96 5.05 18.38
CA LEU A 414 -5.82 5.39 19.24
C LEU A 414 -6.00 6.68 20.01
N ALA A 415 -7.03 7.48 19.71
CA ALA A 415 -7.29 8.76 20.39
C ALA A 415 -6.02 9.66 20.47
N GLY A 416 -5.27 9.74 19.37
CA GLY A 416 -4.01 10.50 19.26
C GLY A 416 -2.75 9.77 19.74
N ALA A 417 -2.85 8.57 20.31
CA ALA A 417 -1.67 7.79 20.69
C ALA A 417 -0.86 7.37 19.44
N PRO A 418 0.48 7.21 19.56
CA PRO A 418 1.34 6.88 18.42
C PRO A 418 1.01 5.52 17.82
N LYS A 419 1.01 5.43 16.49
CA LYS A 419 0.69 4.21 15.73
C LYS A 419 1.81 3.16 15.75
N GLY A 420 3.07 3.59 15.91
CA GLY A 420 4.25 2.72 15.84
C GLY A 420 4.17 1.45 16.73
N PRO A 421 3.92 1.57 18.05
CA PRO A 421 3.87 0.42 18.95
C PRO A 421 2.80 -0.62 18.57
N ILE A 422 1.64 -0.19 18.09
CA ILE A 422 0.59 -1.11 17.68
C ILE A 422 0.90 -1.80 16.34
N LEU A 423 1.56 -1.09 15.42
CA LEU A 423 1.98 -1.66 14.14
C LEU A 423 3.03 -2.77 14.31
N VAL A 424 3.89 -2.71 15.34
CA VAL A 424 4.80 -3.80 15.73
C VAL A 424 4.04 -5.07 16.14
N LYS A 425 2.87 -4.91 16.75
CA LYS A 425 2.01 -6.04 17.14
C LYS A 425 1.30 -6.63 15.92
N ILE A 426 0.79 -5.78 15.05
CA ILE A 426 0.04 -6.17 13.84
C ILE A 426 0.98 -6.84 12.82
N ARG A 427 2.19 -6.29 12.64
CA ARG A 427 3.18 -6.67 11.62
C ARG A 427 2.55 -6.69 10.22
N PRO A 428 2.03 -5.55 9.74
CA PRO A 428 1.42 -5.49 8.43
C PRO A 428 2.47 -5.67 7.34
N HIS A 429 2.04 -6.18 6.19
CA HIS A 429 2.87 -6.19 4.98
C HIS A 429 3.03 -4.77 4.40
N ILE A 430 2.04 -3.92 4.66
CA ILE A 430 2.02 -2.52 4.26
C ILE A 430 1.09 -1.75 5.19
N PHE A 431 1.53 -0.57 5.64
CA PHE A 431 0.73 0.39 6.39
C PHE A 431 0.59 1.70 5.60
N PHE A 432 -0.64 2.10 5.29
CA PHE A 432 -0.95 3.34 4.58
C PHE A 432 -1.31 4.47 5.54
N ASP A 433 -0.72 5.64 5.33
CA ASP A 433 -0.98 6.86 6.11
C ASP A 433 -0.74 8.09 5.22
N ASP A 434 -1.49 9.16 5.41
CA ASP A 434 -1.33 10.42 4.69
C ASP A 434 -0.32 11.37 5.35
N GLN A 435 0.09 11.11 6.60
CA GLN A 435 0.97 12.01 7.32
C GLN A 435 2.37 11.44 7.45
N MET A 436 3.36 12.21 6.97
CA MET A 436 4.75 11.80 7.06
C MET A 436 5.23 11.57 8.50
N PHE A 437 4.69 12.28 9.48
CA PHE A 437 5.00 12.05 10.90
C PHE A 437 4.63 10.63 11.35
N HIS A 438 3.49 10.10 10.91
CA HIS A 438 3.06 8.73 11.23
C HIS A 438 3.87 7.68 10.46
N ILE A 439 4.19 7.96 9.20
CA ILE A 439 5.06 7.14 8.36
C ILE A 439 6.43 6.97 9.03
N GLU A 440 7.13 8.06 9.33
CA GLU A 440 8.44 8.02 10.00
C GLU A 440 8.37 7.39 11.39
N GLY A 441 7.30 7.71 12.14
CA GLY A 441 7.02 7.15 13.44
C GLY A 441 6.96 5.62 13.40
N ALA A 442 6.27 5.05 12.41
CA ALA A 442 6.15 3.60 12.24
C ALA A 442 7.41 2.95 11.64
N GLN A 443 8.11 3.62 10.75
CA GLN A 443 9.38 3.15 10.18
C GLN A 443 10.45 2.92 11.24
N LYS A 444 10.55 3.79 12.26
CA LYS A 444 11.47 3.64 13.40
C LYS A 444 11.29 2.31 14.14
N PHE A 445 10.09 1.74 14.08
CA PHE A 445 9.76 0.44 14.65
C PHE A 445 9.88 -0.73 13.66
N GLY A 446 10.37 -0.49 12.44
CA GLY A 446 10.58 -1.52 11.41
C GLY A 446 9.35 -1.82 10.54
N THR A 447 8.30 -1.00 10.61
CA THR A 447 7.09 -1.22 9.80
C THR A 447 7.34 -0.74 8.37
N ILE A 448 6.93 -1.53 7.38
CA ILE A 448 6.86 -1.08 5.98
C ILE A 448 5.69 -0.12 5.84
N THR A 449 5.99 1.10 5.42
CA THR A 449 5.03 2.19 5.36
C THR A 449 4.84 2.70 3.94
N ALA A 450 3.67 3.26 3.68
CA ALA A 450 3.26 3.73 2.38
C ALA A 450 2.52 5.07 2.53
N HIS A 451 3.19 6.16 2.18
CA HIS A 451 2.64 7.50 2.27
C HIS A 451 1.65 7.77 1.14
N VAL A 452 0.45 8.20 1.48
CA VAL A 452 -0.58 8.59 0.53
C VAL A 452 -0.62 10.12 0.48
N PRO A 453 -0.03 10.78 -0.53
CA PRO A 453 0.02 12.23 -0.59
C PRO A 453 -1.35 12.80 -1.02
N TYR A 454 -2.28 12.79 -0.08
CA TYR A 454 -3.67 13.21 -0.27
C TYR A 454 -4.12 14.05 0.92
N GLY A 455 -4.90 15.09 0.64
CA GLY A 455 -5.51 15.94 1.66
C GLY A 455 -4.79 17.27 1.90
N VAL A 456 -5.28 18.02 2.90
CA VAL A 456 -4.88 19.42 3.19
C VAL A 456 -3.42 19.56 3.61
N SER A 457 -2.88 18.55 4.29
CA SER A 457 -1.51 18.56 4.83
C SER A 457 -0.45 18.69 3.72
N GLU A 458 -0.77 18.29 2.49
CA GLU A 458 0.12 18.41 1.32
C GLU A 458 0.11 19.81 0.66
N LYS A 459 -0.85 20.69 1.00
CA LYS A 459 -0.92 22.05 0.43
C LYS A 459 -0.01 23.06 1.13
N TYR A 460 0.67 22.66 2.21
CA TYR A 460 1.58 23.51 2.98
C TYR A 460 3.03 23.09 2.76
N ASN A 461 3.57 23.42 1.60
CA ASN A 461 5.01 23.61 1.42
C ASN A 461 5.23 25.10 1.07
N PRO A 462 5.80 25.93 1.95
CA PRO A 462 6.10 27.34 1.67
C PRO A 462 7.18 27.52 0.60
#